data_AF-A0A538GTK2-F1
#
_entry.id   AF-A0A538GTK2-F1
#
_cell.length_a   1.000
_cell.length_b   1.000
_cell.length_c   1.000
_cell.angle_alpha   90.00
_cell.angle_beta   90.00
_cell.angle_gamma   90.00
#
_symmetry.space_group_name_H-M   'P 1'
#
loop_
_entity.id
_entity.type
_entity.pdbx_description
1 polymer ?
#
loop_
_entity_poly.entity_id
_entity_poly.type
_entity_poly.pdbx_seq_one_letter_code
_entity_poly.pdbx_strand_id
1 'polypeptide(L)' 'SPDIRAGMAMLLAALCAEGTSTIGNIAEIDRGYERIDERLRALGARIERVEA' A
#
# COMPACT_ATOMS: atom_id res chain seq x y z
N SER A 1 -14.28 -11.05 3.15
CA SER A 1 -14.04 -9.97 4.13
C SER A 1 -12.83 -9.21 3.64
N PRO A 2 -12.95 -7.98 3.15
CA PRO A 2 -11.77 -7.18 2.90
C PRO A 2 -11.17 -6.78 4.26
N ASP A 3 -10.04 -7.40 4.61
CA ASP A 3 -9.35 -7.19 5.89
C ASP A 3 -8.29 -6.09 5.72
N ILE A 4 -8.45 -4.98 6.45
CA ILE A 4 -7.54 -3.83 6.43
C ILE A 4 -6.10 -4.21 6.82
N ARG A 5 -5.92 -5.23 7.67
CA ARG A 5 -4.61 -5.73 8.10
C ARG A 5 -3.98 -6.58 7.01
N ALA A 6 -4.77 -7.36 6.28
CA ALA A 6 -4.28 -8.11 5.12
C ALA A 6 -3.80 -7.15 4.02
N GLY A 7 -4.51 -6.04 3.80
CA GLY A 7 -4.09 -4.99 2.88
C GLY A 7 -2.73 -4.39 3.24
N MET A 8 -2.53 -4.02 4.51
CA MET A 8 -1.23 -3.51 4.97
C MET A 8 -0.12 -4.55 4.94
N ALA A 9 -0.42 -5.81 5.27
CA ALA A 9 0.55 -6.88 5.16
C ALA A 9 1.04 -7.06 3.72
N MET A 10 0.12 -7.00 2.73
CA MET A 10 0.50 -7.02 1.31
C MET A 10 1.32 -5.79 0.91
N LEU A 11 0.95 -4.60 1.39
CA LEU A 11 1.72 -3.37 1.11
C LEU A 11 3.17 -3.49 1.60
N LEU A 12 3.37 -3.97 2.83
CA LEU A 12 4.72 -4.19 3.37
C LEU A 12 5.46 -5.28 2.62
N ALA A 13 4.78 -6.37 2.23
CA ALA A 13 5.39 -7.42 1.42
C ALA A 13 5.85 -6.89 0.05
N ALA A 14 5.04 -6.05 -0.60
CA ALA A 14 5.37 -5.41 -1.87
C ALA A 14 6.57 -4.46 -1.77
N LEU A 15 6.71 -3.75 -0.65
CA LEU A 15 7.88 -2.89 -0.39
C LEU A 15 9.18 -3.68 -0.23
N CYS A 16 9.09 -4.93 0.23
CA CYS A 16 10.25 -5.82 0.39
C CYS A 16 10.50 -6.71 -0.84
N ALA A 17 9.53 -6.81 -1.76
CA ALA A 17 9.62 -7.67 -2.92
C ALA A 17 10.64 -7.12 -3.93
N GLU A 18 11.32 -8.03 -4.64
CA GLU A 18 12.16 -7.65 -5.77
C GLU A 18 11.30 -7.27 -6.98
N GLY A 19 11.66 -6.16 -7.64
CA GLY A 19 10.94 -5.65 -8.81
C GLY A 19 9.81 -4.67 -8.46
N THR A 20 8.78 -4.63 -9.32
CA THR A 20 7.64 -3.72 -9.18
C THR A 20 6.38 -4.52 -8.89
N SER A 21 5.68 -4.16 -7.81
CA SER A 21 4.38 -4.74 -7.45
C SER A 21 3.26 -3.74 -7.68
N THR A 22 2.11 -4.24 -8.15
CA THR A 22 0.87 -3.46 -8.26
C THR A 22 -0.17 -4.01 -7.30
N ILE A 23 -0.71 -3.17 -6.42
CA ILE A 23 -1.74 -3.55 -5.45
C ILE A 23 -3.07 -2.91 -5.87
N GLY A 24 -4.09 -3.73 -6.08
CA GLY A 24 -5.45 -3.29 -6.35
C GLY A 24 -6.30 -3.09 -5.08
N ASN A 25 -7.50 -2.55 -5.23
CA ASN A 25 -8.47 -2.36 -4.14
C ASN A 25 -7.91 -1.57 -2.94
N ILE A 26 -7.12 -0.53 -3.21
CA ILE A 26 -6.46 0.31 -2.19
C ILE A 26 -7.45 0.94 -1.19
N ALA A 27 -8.71 1.13 -1.59
CA ALA A 27 -9.77 1.67 -0.74
C ALA A 27 -9.93 0.92 0.58
N GLU A 28 -9.63 -0.39 0.61
CA GLU A 28 -9.70 -1.17 1.85
C GLU A 28 -8.58 -0.83 2.83
N ILE A 29 -7.39 -0.46 2.33
CA ILE A 29 -6.30 0.03 3.15
C ILE A 29 -6.63 1.43 3.67
N ASP A 30 -7.16 2.30 2.82
CA ASP A 30 -7.47 3.69 3.15
C ASP A 30 -8.50 3.83 4.28
N ARG A 31 -9.41 2.85 4.42
CA ARG A 31 -10.38 2.79 5.54
C ARG A 31 -9.72 2.72 6.92
N GLY A 32 -8.52 2.15 7.02
CA GLY A 32 -7.79 1.96 8.29
C GLY A 32 -6.53 2.79 8.41
N TYR A 33 -6.00 3.31 7.30
CA TYR A 33 -4.69 3.95 7.23
C TYR A 33 -4.74 5.22 6.38
N GLU A 34 -5.04 6.33 7.04
CA GLU A 34 -5.10 7.64 6.40
C GLU A 34 -3.74 8.01 5.75
N ARG A 35 -3.80 8.39 4.47
CA ARG A 35 -2.67 8.90 3.67
C ARG A 35 -1.41 8.04 3.80
N ILE A 36 -1.58 6.73 3.84
CA ILE A 36 -0.49 5.78 4.11
C ILE A 36 0.63 5.89 3.07
N ASP A 37 0.28 6.16 1.82
CA ASP A 37 1.23 6.31 0.73
C ASP A 37 2.15 7.52 0.94
N GLU A 38 1.60 8.63 1.43
CA GLU A 38 2.38 9.83 1.73
C GLU A 38 3.31 9.62 2.92
N ARG A 39 2.80 8.96 3.97
CA ARG A 39 3.58 8.65 5.17
C ARG A 39 4.74 7.71 4.86
N LEU A 40 4.51 6.70 4.04
CA LEU A 40 5.55 5.76 3.62
C LEU A 40 6.56 6.44 2.67
N ARG A 41 6.10 7.29 1.74
CA ARG A 41 7.01 8.11 0.91
C ARG A 41 7.89 9.03 1.75
N ALA A 42 7.35 9.65 2.80
CA ALA A 42 8.12 10.46 3.73
C ALA A 42 9.20 9.66 4.48
N LEU A 43 9.04 8.34 4.60
CA LEU A 43 10.02 7.41 5.15
C LEU A 43 10.98 6.82 4.08
N GLY A 44 10.86 7.24 2.82
CA GLY A 44 11.73 6.81 1.73
C GLY A 44 11.19 5.64 0.89
N ALA A 45 9.94 5.22 1.10
CA ALA A 45 9.32 4.20 0.26
C ALA A 45 9.11 4.71 -1.17
N ARG A 46 9.42 3.88 -2.16
CA ARG A 46 9.15 4.15 -3.58
C ARG A 46 7.80 3.57 -3.96
N ILE A 47 6.75 4.35 -3.75
CA ILE A 47 5.37 3.98 -4.09
C ILE A 47 4.64 5.16 -4.70
N GLU A 48 3.68 4.86 -5.55
CA GLU A 48 2.81 5.84 -6.19
C GLU A 48 1.40 5.29 -6.30
N ARG A 49 0.41 6.18 -6.28
CA ARG A 49 -0.96 5.83 -6.63
C ARG A 49 -1.12 6.05 -8.12
N VAL A 50 -1.62 5.03 -8.81
CA VAL A 50 -1.93 5.09 -10.24
C VAL A 50 -3.43 4.92 -10.43
N GLU A 51 -4.00 5.68 -11.37
CA GLU A 51 -5.35 5.42 -11.85
C GLU A 51 -5.34 4.16 -12.73
N ALA A 52 -6.44 3.41 -12.70
CA ALA A 52 -6.63 2.21 -13.51
C ALA A 52 -7.09 2.57 -14.94
#